data_AF-A0A5C5YFF5-F1
#
_entry.id   AF-A0A5C5YFF5-F1
#
_cell.length_a   1.000
_cell.length_b   1.000
_cell.length_c   1.000
_cell.angle_alpha   90.00
_cell.angle_beta   90.00
_cell.angle_gamma   90.00
#
_symmetry.space_group_name_H-M   'P 1'
#
loop_
_entity.id
_entity.type
_entity.pdbx_description
1 polymer ?
#
loop_
_entity_poly.entity_id
_entity_poly.type
_entity_poly.pdbx_seq_one_letter_code
_entity_poly.pdbx_strand_id
1 'polypeptide(L)'
;MKRLSVCSLLLVLAAAPAPLALGDQPYYSMPPAPEPIAPVSIGSGLELAAPVRGVTTPLYAGPAPANSVQANSLQANAIETSVTRTNAIRTNAIEASQNRYSSAMPCPDLMRPAAAGPAQPTTYLSDPEEPTAAPAGPTLAGPQRANEAPTRPVNPYASLDLDLPPQATEPTDADGSPAAAAVTPGDAAAGIAIERGRPRPFIDGVGWTLGIPAKLVFWDRRADNHAVSPETESQAVEFLASHQVDDVLVRVNQYDPLGEWRRLRENDAHAAPWRYTVGSLYTLGYTLAPGRLFGGDWYNPFTNSVHLYSDIPAVALEQAAYAHEVRSRETPSVYASAHALPFVGLLHESRKRDDVYEYVDANGDIDARKEARRVLEPRLGAEIGGDIGAIVPGGGLWAVGGAMFGHFTGGVRAQAIKGEPDK
;
A
#
# COMPACT_ATOMS: atom_id res chain seq x y z
N MET A 1 21.70 -35.29 -14.27
CA MET A 1 20.88 -34.20 -13.70
C MET A 1 20.56 -33.20 -14.82
N LYS A 2 19.33 -33.18 -15.32
CA LYS A 2 18.90 -32.25 -16.39
C LYS A 2 18.58 -30.90 -15.74
N ARG A 3 19.21 -29.81 -16.23
CA ARG A 3 18.92 -28.45 -15.79
C ARG A 3 17.51 -28.09 -16.30
N LEU A 4 16.52 -27.99 -15.41
CA LEU A 4 15.25 -27.35 -15.76
C LEU A 4 15.53 -25.86 -15.97
N SER A 5 15.11 -25.34 -17.11
CA SER A 5 15.12 -23.91 -17.42
C SER A 5 13.99 -23.22 -16.68
N VAL A 6 14.24 -22.00 -16.17
CA VAL A 6 13.28 -21.16 -15.44
C VAL A 6 11.98 -20.94 -16.24
N CYS A 7 12.02 -20.96 -17.57
CA CYS A 7 10.82 -20.84 -18.42
C CYS A 7 9.85 -22.03 -18.29
N SER A 8 10.31 -23.22 -17.92
CA SER A 8 9.42 -24.38 -17.74
C SER A 8 8.62 -24.32 -16.44
N LEU A 9 9.08 -23.56 -15.44
CA LEU A 9 8.37 -23.40 -14.17
C LEU A 9 7.13 -22.51 -14.33
N LEU A 10 7.22 -21.49 -15.19
CA LEU A 10 6.10 -20.59 -15.52
C LEU A 10 4.99 -21.28 -16.33
N LEU A 11 5.32 -22.28 -17.15
CA LEU A 11 4.32 -23.00 -17.95
C LEU A 11 3.45 -23.95 -17.10
N VAL A 12 3.93 -24.41 -15.95
CA VAL A 12 3.17 -25.28 -15.04
C VAL A 12 2.07 -24.49 -14.30
N LEU A 13 2.21 -23.17 -14.15
CA LEU A 13 1.18 -22.32 -13.52
C LEU A 13 -0.11 -22.18 -14.34
N ALA A 14 -0.11 -22.50 -15.63
CA ALA A 14 -1.29 -22.38 -16.49
C ALA A 14 -2.21 -23.62 -16.48
N ALA A 15 -1.81 -24.71 -15.81
CA ALA A 15 -2.65 -25.90 -15.68
C ALA A 15 -3.52 -25.80 -14.41
N ALA A 16 -4.62 -25.05 -14.48
CA ALA A 16 -5.65 -25.10 -13.47
C ALA A 16 -6.20 -26.54 -13.35
N PRO A 17 -6.53 -27.03 -12.14
CA PRO A 17 -7.23 -28.31 -12.01
C PRO A 17 -8.58 -28.22 -12.74
N ALA A 18 -8.93 -29.27 -13.49
CA ALA A 18 -10.22 -29.38 -14.15
C ALA A 18 -11.36 -29.12 -13.15
N PRO A 19 -12.44 -28.41 -13.55
CA PRO A 19 -13.54 -28.12 -12.64
C PRO A 19 -14.18 -29.43 -12.18
N LEU A 20 -14.23 -29.63 -10.86
CA LEU A 20 -15.11 -30.62 -10.24
C LEU A 20 -16.54 -30.28 -10.63
N ALA A 21 -17.27 -31.28 -11.14
CA ALA A 21 -18.67 -31.13 -11.54
C ALA A 21 -19.50 -30.60 -10.36
N LEU A 22 -19.94 -29.35 -10.46
CA LEU A 22 -20.97 -28.79 -9.58
C LEU A 22 -22.30 -29.47 -9.93
N GLY A 23 -22.89 -30.14 -8.95
CA GLY A 23 -24.27 -30.64 -9.03
C GLY A 23 -25.28 -29.48 -9.10
N ASP A 24 -26.42 -29.79 -9.72
CA ASP A 24 -27.53 -28.91 -10.05
C ASP A 24 -27.84 -27.83 -8.99
N GLN A 25 -27.54 -26.58 -9.33
CA GLN A 25 -28.06 -25.39 -8.66
C GLN A 25 -29.14 -24.75 -9.55
N PRO A 26 -30.29 -24.33 -8.99
CA PRO A 26 -31.36 -23.73 -9.77
C PRO A 26 -30.92 -22.38 -10.38
N TYR A 27 -31.09 -22.25 -11.69
CA TYR A 27 -30.79 -21.05 -12.46
C TYR A 27 -31.57 -19.83 -11.93
N TYR A 28 -30.85 -18.82 -11.46
CA TYR A 28 -31.38 -17.46 -11.35
C TYR A 28 -31.50 -16.87 -12.76
N SER A 29 -32.71 -16.51 -13.17
CA SER A 29 -32.96 -15.76 -14.41
C SER A 29 -32.43 -14.33 -14.26
N MET A 30 -31.45 -13.95 -15.09
CA MET A 30 -31.08 -12.53 -15.23
C MET A 30 -32.23 -11.74 -15.85
N PRO A 31 -32.47 -10.49 -15.43
CA PRO A 31 -33.38 -9.60 -16.12
C PRO A 31 -32.84 -9.27 -17.53
N PRO A 32 -33.72 -9.00 -18.51
CA PRO A 32 -33.30 -8.67 -19.88
C PRO A 32 -32.49 -7.38 -19.91
N ALA A 33 -31.50 -7.34 -20.82
CA ALA A 33 -30.65 -6.17 -21.05
C ALA A 33 -31.49 -4.95 -21.47
N PRO A 34 -31.14 -3.73 -21.02
CA PRO A 34 -31.81 -2.51 -21.47
C PRO A 34 -31.54 -2.25 -22.95
N GLU A 35 -32.56 -1.74 -23.65
CA GLU A 35 -32.50 -1.41 -25.07
C GLU A 35 -31.46 -0.31 -25.39
N PRO A 36 -30.82 -0.36 -26.57
CA PRO A 36 -29.82 0.62 -26.97
C PRO A 36 -30.45 2.01 -27.19
N ILE A 37 -29.88 3.02 -26.54
CA ILE A 37 -30.27 4.43 -26.68
C ILE A 37 -29.81 4.93 -28.06
N ALA A 38 -30.73 5.55 -28.81
CA ALA A 38 -30.48 6.12 -30.12
C ALA A 38 -29.46 7.29 -30.08
N PRO A 39 -28.63 7.47 -31.11
CA PRO A 39 -27.63 8.54 -31.14
C PRO A 39 -28.27 9.92 -31.28
N VAL A 40 -27.86 10.84 -30.41
CA VAL A 40 -28.20 12.28 -30.45
C VAL A 40 -27.38 12.94 -31.56
N SER A 41 -28.05 13.58 -32.51
CA SER A 41 -27.44 14.39 -33.57
C SER A 41 -27.12 15.78 -33.04
N ILE A 42 -25.85 16.17 -33.02
CA ILE A 42 -25.40 17.53 -32.67
C ILE A 42 -25.09 18.26 -33.97
N GLY A 43 -25.85 19.32 -34.25
CA GLY A 43 -25.71 20.14 -35.45
C GLY A 43 -24.43 20.96 -35.48
N SER A 44 -23.77 20.97 -36.64
CA SER A 44 -22.58 21.77 -36.94
C SER A 44 -22.94 23.22 -37.22
N GLY A 45 -22.42 24.15 -36.41
CA GLY A 45 -22.52 25.59 -36.68
C GLY A 45 -21.35 26.33 -36.04
N LEU A 46 -20.28 26.55 -36.80
CA LEU A 46 -19.21 27.49 -36.47
C LEU A 46 -18.58 28.01 -37.77
N GLU A 47 -19.02 29.21 -38.17
CA GLU A 47 -18.42 30.01 -39.24
C GLU A 47 -17.05 30.55 -38.81
N LEU A 48 -16.06 30.47 -39.70
CA LEU A 48 -14.70 30.96 -39.52
C LEU A 48 -14.52 32.27 -40.32
N ALA A 49 -14.19 33.37 -39.65
CA ALA A 49 -13.91 34.66 -40.28
C ALA A 49 -12.45 34.76 -40.78
N ALA A 50 -12.27 35.43 -41.93
CA ALA A 50 -11.04 35.55 -42.71
C ALA A 50 -9.99 36.55 -42.14
N PRO A 51 -8.70 36.45 -42.53
CA PRO A 51 -7.69 37.45 -42.20
C PRO A 51 -7.44 38.49 -43.31
N VAL A 52 -7.14 39.72 -42.86
CA VAL A 52 -6.81 40.92 -43.66
C VAL A 52 -5.32 40.94 -44.03
N ARG A 53 -5.02 41.39 -45.26
CA ARG A 53 -3.68 41.59 -45.84
C ARG A 53 -3.04 42.92 -45.45
N GLY A 54 -1.70 42.92 -45.40
CA GLY A 54 -0.88 43.96 -46.05
C GLY A 54 0.28 44.51 -45.23
N VAL A 55 1.51 44.37 -45.74
CA VAL A 55 2.50 45.43 -46.04
C VAL A 55 3.86 44.78 -46.39
N THR A 56 4.62 45.47 -47.24
CA THR A 56 5.62 45.08 -48.23
C THR A 56 7.10 45.04 -47.78
N THR A 57 7.87 44.05 -48.30
CA THR A 57 9.29 43.95 -48.81
C THR A 57 10.37 45.04 -48.52
N PRO A 58 11.72 44.80 -48.71
CA PRO A 58 12.39 43.72 -49.48
C PRO A 58 13.72 43.07 -48.92
N LEU A 59 14.02 41.89 -49.50
CA LEU A 59 15.32 41.30 -49.94
C LEU A 59 16.63 41.46 -49.13
N TYR A 60 17.18 40.31 -48.69
CA TYR A 60 18.59 39.94 -48.89
C TYR A 60 18.75 38.41 -48.97
N ALA A 61 19.63 37.94 -49.85
CA ALA A 61 19.83 36.52 -50.19
C ALA A 61 21.13 35.96 -49.59
N GLY A 62 21.12 34.69 -49.18
CA GLY A 62 22.33 33.88 -48.87
C GLY A 62 21.99 32.50 -48.25
N PRO A 63 22.62 31.38 -48.65
CA PRO A 63 22.06 30.02 -48.46
C PRO A 63 22.80 29.13 -47.43
N ALA A 64 22.09 28.18 -46.81
CA ALA A 64 22.47 26.75 -46.59
C ALA A 64 21.56 26.05 -45.54
N PRO A 65 21.41 24.71 -45.56
CA PRO A 65 20.21 24.01 -45.08
C PRO A 65 20.36 23.39 -43.68
N ALA A 66 19.24 23.28 -42.95
CA ALA A 66 19.10 22.38 -41.81
C ALA A 66 17.77 21.60 -41.92
N ASN A 67 17.88 20.28 -41.90
CA ASN A 67 16.78 19.32 -41.93
C ASN A 67 15.88 19.47 -40.69
N SER A 68 14.58 19.67 -40.88
CA SER A 68 13.57 19.52 -39.82
C SER A 68 12.89 18.16 -39.94
N VAL A 69 13.14 17.30 -38.97
CA VAL A 69 12.33 16.11 -38.67
C VAL A 69 10.98 16.60 -38.12
N GLN A 70 9.93 16.43 -38.91
CA GLN A 70 8.56 16.69 -38.50
C GLN A 70 7.92 15.34 -38.12
N ALA A 71 7.77 15.08 -36.82
CA ALA A 71 7.08 13.90 -36.32
C ALA A 71 6.19 14.22 -35.10
N ASN A 72 4.93 13.78 -35.21
CA ASN A 72 4.05 13.29 -34.14
C ASN A 72 3.51 14.22 -33.05
N SER A 73 2.94 15.38 -33.41
CA SER A 73 2.04 16.12 -32.49
C SER A 73 0.58 15.67 -32.52
N LEU A 74 0.14 14.92 -33.54
CA LEU A 74 -1.28 14.53 -33.70
C LEU A 74 -1.68 13.27 -32.92
N GLN A 75 -0.74 12.37 -32.59
CA GLN A 75 -1.06 11.16 -31.81
C GLN A 75 -1.14 11.41 -30.30
N ALA A 76 -0.39 12.38 -29.77
CA ALA A 76 -0.42 12.71 -28.35
C ALA A 76 -1.80 13.25 -27.90
N ASN A 77 -2.40 14.15 -28.70
CA ASN A 77 -3.71 14.74 -28.37
C ASN A 77 -4.85 13.71 -28.42
N ALA A 78 -4.77 12.69 -29.27
CA ALA A 78 -5.82 11.67 -29.38
C ALA A 78 -5.86 10.74 -28.15
N ILE A 79 -4.70 10.45 -27.55
CA ILE A 79 -4.58 9.61 -26.35
C ILE A 79 -5.02 10.40 -25.10
N GLU A 80 -4.66 11.68 -25.01
CA GLU A 80 -5.05 12.54 -23.89
C GLU A 80 -6.58 12.75 -23.82
N THR A 81 -7.24 12.86 -24.99
CA THR A 81 -8.69 13.04 -25.07
C THR A 81 -9.46 11.76 -24.68
N SER A 82 -8.92 10.57 -24.98
CA SER A 82 -9.59 9.30 -24.66
C SER A 82 -9.48 8.93 -23.17
N VAL A 83 -8.34 9.20 -22.54
CA VAL A 83 -8.13 8.98 -21.10
C VAL A 83 -8.98 9.94 -20.28
N THR A 84 -9.04 11.22 -20.67
CA THR A 84 -9.88 12.23 -19.99
C THR A 84 -11.37 11.87 -20.07
N ARG A 85 -11.83 11.41 -21.24
CA ARG A 85 -13.23 10.99 -21.44
C ARG A 85 -13.57 9.72 -20.63
N THR A 86 -12.65 8.77 -20.54
CA THR A 86 -12.87 7.52 -19.77
C THR A 86 -12.94 7.80 -18.27
N ASN A 87 -12.09 8.70 -17.76
CA ASN A 87 -12.12 9.09 -16.36
C ASN A 87 -13.40 9.86 -16.00
N ALA A 88 -13.88 10.76 -16.86
CA ALA A 88 -15.15 11.47 -16.64
C ALA A 88 -16.37 10.52 -16.59
N ILE A 89 -16.38 9.47 -17.42
CA ILE A 89 -17.44 8.45 -17.39
C ILE A 89 -17.39 7.65 -16.08
N ARG A 90 -16.19 7.33 -15.57
CA ARG A 90 -16.02 6.60 -14.30
C ARG A 90 -16.46 7.45 -13.10
N THR A 91 -16.12 8.74 -13.04
CA THR A 91 -16.54 9.64 -11.96
C THR A 91 -18.07 9.77 -11.89
N ASN A 92 -18.73 9.98 -13.03
CA ASN A 92 -20.20 10.10 -13.07
C ASN A 92 -20.91 8.78 -12.69
N ALA A 93 -20.31 7.63 -12.98
CA ALA A 93 -20.86 6.34 -12.59
C ALA A 93 -20.75 6.06 -11.08
N ILE A 94 -19.71 6.58 -10.42
CA ILE A 94 -19.49 6.46 -8.97
C ILE A 94 -20.45 7.41 -8.22
N GLU A 95 -20.64 8.64 -8.67
CA GLU A 95 -21.63 9.55 -8.07
C GLU A 95 -23.07 8.98 -8.18
N ALA A 96 -23.39 8.29 -9.28
CA ALA A 96 -24.67 7.64 -9.49
C ALA A 96 -24.88 6.34 -8.67
N SER A 97 -23.82 5.72 -8.16
CA SER A 97 -23.91 4.57 -7.26
C SER A 97 -23.99 5.02 -5.79
N GLN A 98 -23.25 6.06 -5.39
CA GLN A 98 -23.30 6.62 -4.03
C GLN A 98 -24.68 7.19 -3.68
N ASN A 99 -25.34 7.88 -4.61
CA ASN A 99 -26.72 8.36 -4.40
C ASN A 99 -27.76 7.23 -4.23
N ARG A 100 -27.47 6.01 -4.70
CA ARG A 100 -28.36 4.86 -4.54
C ARG A 100 -28.20 4.16 -3.19
N TYR A 101 -27.02 4.22 -2.56
CA TYR A 101 -26.80 3.63 -1.23
C TYR A 101 -27.27 4.53 -0.08
N SER A 102 -27.34 5.85 -0.30
CA SER A 102 -27.80 6.80 0.74
C SER A 102 -29.32 6.71 1.05
N SER A 103 -30.10 5.96 0.26
CA SER A 103 -31.57 5.94 0.34
C SER A 103 -32.20 4.65 0.89
N ALA A 104 -31.44 3.68 1.42
CA ALA A 104 -32.03 2.41 1.88
C ALA A 104 -31.34 1.82 3.12
N MET A 105 -31.88 2.10 4.31
CA MET A 105 -32.43 1.11 5.27
C MET A 105 -32.69 1.75 6.65
N PRO A 106 -33.90 1.62 7.21
CA PRO A 106 -34.14 1.83 8.64
C PRO A 106 -33.78 0.57 9.44
N CYS A 107 -33.06 0.74 10.55
CA CYS A 107 -32.78 -0.33 11.53
C CYS A 107 -34.09 -0.90 12.11
N PRO A 108 -34.24 -2.23 12.25
CA PRO A 108 -35.23 -2.79 13.15
C PRO A 108 -34.63 -3.05 14.54
N ASP A 109 -35.33 -2.49 15.52
CA ASP A 109 -35.15 -2.64 16.95
C ASP A 109 -35.34 -4.09 17.46
N LEU A 110 -34.49 -4.44 18.44
CA LEU A 110 -34.77 -5.19 19.68
C LEU A 110 -35.85 -6.29 19.67
N MET A 111 -35.43 -7.55 19.78
CA MET A 111 -36.00 -8.50 20.76
C MET A 111 -35.00 -9.62 21.11
N ARG A 112 -34.63 -9.70 22.39
CA ARG A 112 -33.88 -10.80 23.01
C ARG A 112 -34.72 -11.38 24.15
N PRO A 113 -35.01 -12.70 24.19
CA PRO A 113 -35.59 -13.31 25.37
C PRO A 113 -34.49 -13.92 26.27
N ALA A 114 -34.70 -13.77 27.57
CA ALA A 114 -33.92 -14.35 28.65
C ALA A 114 -34.19 -15.85 28.78
N ALA A 115 -33.15 -16.64 29.07
CA ALA A 115 -33.30 -18.02 29.53
C ALA A 115 -32.37 -18.26 30.73
N ALA A 116 -32.95 -18.84 31.77
CA ALA A 116 -32.40 -19.12 33.09
C ALA A 116 -31.43 -20.31 33.10
N GLY A 117 -30.53 -20.33 34.10
CA GLY A 117 -29.58 -21.42 34.36
C GLY A 117 -30.23 -22.73 34.85
N PRO A 118 -29.41 -23.74 35.22
CA PRO A 118 -29.02 -23.78 36.64
C PRO A 118 -27.62 -24.36 36.97
N ALA A 119 -27.16 -23.97 38.17
CA ALA A 119 -26.41 -24.71 39.21
C ALA A 119 -25.08 -25.43 38.88
N GLN A 120 -24.01 -24.89 39.48
CA GLN A 120 -22.72 -25.53 39.75
C GLN A 120 -22.77 -26.33 41.07
N PRO A 121 -21.99 -27.42 41.22
CA PRO A 121 -21.57 -27.91 42.53
C PRO A 121 -20.13 -27.49 42.86
N THR A 122 -20.00 -26.87 44.02
CA THR A 122 -18.77 -26.59 44.77
C THR A 122 -18.15 -27.85 45.35
N THR A 123 -16.83 -28.04 45.25
CA THR A 123 -15.89 -28.34 46.37
C THR A 123 -14.51 -28.71 45.80
N TYR A 124 -13.43 -28.06 46.26
CA TYR A 124 -12.38 -28.71 47.04
C TYR A 124 -11.50 -27.67 47.74
N LEU A 125 -11.28 -27.97 49.01
CA LEU A 125 -10.53 -27.29 50.05
C LEU A 125 -9.10 -27.87 50.06
N SER A 126 -8.07 -27.05 50.24
CA SER A 126 -6.87 -27.28 51.10
C SER A 126 -5.75 -26.26 50.78
N ASP A 127 -5.71 -25.22 51.60
CA ASP A 127 -4.58 -24.71 52.42
C ASP A 127 -3.18 -24.36 51.85
N PRO A 128 -2.47 -23.42 52.54
CA PRO A 128 -1.41 -22.60 51.97
C PRO A 128 0.00 -23.02 52.43
N GLU A 129 1.01 -22.75 51.60
CA GLU A 129 2.41 -22.72 52.03
C GLU A 129 3.02 -21.33 51.75
N GLU A 130 3.51 -20.71 52.82
CA GLU A 130 4.44 -19.57 52.87
C GLU A 130 5.32 -19.80 54.12
N PRO A 131 6.43 -19.08 54.35
CA PRO A 131 7.54 -18.68 53.49
C PRO A 131 8.88 -19.29 54.02
N THR A 132 9.98 -19.13 53.28
CA THR A 132 11.32 -19.21 53.89
C THR A 132 12.20 -18.07 53.42
N ALA A 133 12.74 -17.33 54.40
CA ALA A 133 13.57 -16.15 54.23
C ALA A 133 15.06 -16.45 54.45
N ALA A 134 15.90 -15.62 53.81
CA ALA A 134 17.25 -15.18 54.20
C ALA A 134 18.45 -16.15 54.00
N PRO A 135 19.71 -15.67 53.89
CA PRO A 135 20.19 -14.31 54.22
C PRO A 135 21.09 -13.59 53.21
N ALA A 136 21.23 -12.29 53.49
CA ALA A 136 22.14 -11.33 52.88
C ALA A 136 23.62 -11.53 53.30
N GLY A 137 24.53 -11.06 52.44
CA GLY A 137 25.97 -10.89 52.70
C GLY A 137 26.69 -10.27 51.47
N PRO A 138 27.90 -9.73 51.62
CA PRO A 138 28.09 -8.29 51.84
C PRO A 138 28.62 -7.49 50.65
N THR A 139 28.38 -6.19 50.75
CA THR A 139 28.97 -5.07 50.00
C THR A 139 30.50 -5.09 50.04
N LEU A 140 31.13 -4.97 48.87
CA LEU A 140 32.50 -4.46 48.73
C LEU A 140 32.54 -3.39 47.64
N ALA A 141 32.77 -2.16 48.10
CA ALA A 141 33.10 -1.00 47.28
C ALA A 141 34.57 -1.09 46.83
N GLY A 142 34.82 -0.76 45.56
CA GLY A 142 36.16 -0.64 44.97
C GLY A 142 36.12 0.35 43.78
N PRO A 143 37.24 1.03 43.47
CA PRO A 143 37.24 2.42 43.07
C PRO A 143 36.96 2.68 41.58
N GLN A 144 36.35 3.84 41.33
CA GLN A 144 36.17 4.46 40.02
C GLN A 144 37.51 4.64 39.30
N ARG A 145 37.63 4.07 38.09
CA ARG A 145 38.65 4.42 37.11
C ARG A 145 37.99 5.30 36.04
N ALA A 146 38.44 6.55 35.98
CA ALA A 146 38.19 7.44 34.85
C ALA A 146 38.82 6.83 33.60
N ASN A 147 38.01 6.58 32.57
CA ASN A 147 38.49 6.28 31.23
C ASN A 147 38.04 7.40 30.30
N GLU A 148 39.05 7.95 29.64
CA GLU A 148 39.03 9.07 28.73
C GLU A 148 38.12 8.81 27.52
N ALA A 149 37.43 9.86 27.09
CA ALA A 149 36.59 9.85 25.90
C ALA A 149 37.45 9.74 24.63
N PRO A 150 37.14 8.86 23.67
CA PRO A 150 37.75 8.92 22.36
C PRO A 150 37.18 10.10 21.58
N THR A 151 38.07 10.96 21.10
CA THR A 151 37.81 12.05 20.17
C THR A 151 37.08 11.53 18.92
N ARG A 152 35.89 12.06 18.65
CA ARG A 152 35.18 11.85 17.38
C ARG A 152 35.94 12.57 16.25
N PRO A 153 36.09 11.95 15.06
CA PRO A 153 36.60 12.65 13.89
C PRO A 153 35.59 13.72 13.44
N VAL A 154 36.13 14.91 13.18
CA VAL A 154 35.41 16.07 12.64
C VAL A 154 34.94 15.72 11.22
N ASN A 155 33.63 15.84 10.98
CA ASN A 155 33.03 15.67 9.66
C ASN A 155 33.34 16.92 8.80
N PRO A 156 34.09 16.81 7.69
CA PRO A 156 34.48 17.95 6.86
C PRO A 156 33.37 18.51 5.96
N TYR A 157 32.10 18.06 6.11
CA TYR A 157 30.97 18.52 5.29
C TYR A 157 29.95 19.40 6.03
N ALA A 158 30.31 19.98 7.18
CA ALA A 158 29.41 20.79 8.01
C ALA A 158 29.15 22.23 7.52
N SER A 159 29.20 22.49 6.21
CA SER A 159 28.96 23.84 5.67
C SER A 159 28.19 23.84 4.36
N LEU A 160 26.98 23.29 4.39
CA LEU A 160 25.92 23.68 3.46
C LEU A 160 24.70 24.10 4.31
N ASP A 161 24.66 25.39 4.64
CA ASP A 161 23.48 26.07 5.17
C ASP A 161 22.41 26.08 4.07
N LEU A 162 21.56 25.06 4.08
CA LEU A 162 20.24 25.10 3.46
C LEU A 162 19.28 25.63 4.52
N ASP A 163 18.67 26.79 4.25
CA ASP A 163 17.57 27.38 5.03
C ASP A 163 16.44 26.36 5.23
N LEU A 164 16.52 25.62 6.34
CA LEU A 164 15.42 24.83 6.86
C LEU A 164 14.47 25.80 7.59
N PRO A 165 13.13 25.66 7.42
CA PRO A 165 12.19 26.46 8.17
C PRO A 165 12.38 26.25 9.69
N PRO A 166 12.07 27.27 10.51
CA PRO A 166 12.23 27.18 11.95
C PRO A 166 11.44 25.99 12.49
N GLN A 167 12.15 25.08 13.15
CA GLN A 167 11.57 24.00 13.94
C GLN A 167 10.61 24.64 14.96
N ALA A 168 9.34 24.21 14.94
CA ALA A 168 8.37 24.62 15.93
C ALA A 168 8.90 24.23 17.32
N THR A 169 9.04 25.21 18.21
CA THR A 169 9.42 24.97 19.60
C THR A 169 8.33 24.15 20.28
N GLU A 170 8.67 22.96 20.74
CA GLU A 170 7.76 22.09 21.51
C GLU A 170 7.28 22.81 22.77
N PRO A 171 5.98 22.77 23.10
CA PRO A 171 5.48 23.30 24.36
C PRO A 171 6.08 22.49 25.52
N THR A 172 6.89 23.15 26.34
CA THR A 172 7.49 22.58 27.54
C THR A 172 6.52 22.74 28.69
N ASP A 173 6.17 21.66 29.37
CA ASP A 173 5.46 21.73 30.64
C ASP A 173 6.32 22.45 31.69
N ALA A 174 5.67 23.01 32.72
CA ALA A 174 6.27 23.90 33.70
C ALA A 174 7.39 23.27 34.58
N ASP A 175 7.69 21.98 34.42
CA ASP A 175 8.71 21.25 35.15
C ASP A 175 9.94 20.85 34.32
N GLY A 176 9.98 21.21 33.02
CA GLY A 176 11.15 20.97 32.16
C GLY A 176 11.45 19.50 31.85
N SER A 177 10.50 18.59 32.10
CA SER A 177 10.56 17.23 31.55
C SER A 177 9.98 17.21 30.13
N PRO A 178 10.57 16.47 29.18
CA PRO A 178 9.96 16.29 27.87
C PRO A 178 8.60 15.62 28.07
N ALA A 179 7.54 16.34 27.72
CA ALA A 179 6.17 15.82 27.69
C ALA A 179 6.07 14.78 26.58
N ALA A 180 6.50 13.57 26.89
CA ALA A 180 6.17 12.39 26.11
C ALA A 180 4.66 12.16 26.25
N ALA A 181 3.88 12.73 25.34
CA ALA A 181 2.57 12.21 25.00
C ALA A 181 2.78 10.85 24.31
N ALA A 182 3.21 9.86 25.10
CA ALA A 182 3.16 8.48 24.71
C ALA A 182 1.68 8.11 24.61
N VAL A 183 1.14 8.13 23.39
CA VAL A 183 -0.01 7.30 23.05
C VAL A 183 0.34 5.91 23.55
N THR A 184 -0.36 5.45 24.58
CA THR A 184 -0.14 4.11 25.09
C THR A 184 -0.78 3.18 24.07
N PRO A 185 -0.04 2.26 23.41
CA PRO A 185 -0.63 1.23 22.58
C PRO A 185 -1.31 0.20 23.50
N GLY A 186 -2.42 0.62 24.08
CA GLY A 186 -3.43 -0.19 24.76
C GLY A 186 -4.76 0.36 24.26
N ASP A 187 -5.61 -0.40 23.59
CA ASP A 187 -5.90 -1.80 23.82
C ASP A 187 -6.01 -2.58 22.50
N ALA A 188 -5.71 -3.87 22.60
CA ALA A 188 -5.85 -4.91 21.59
C ALA A 188 -7.31 -5.12 21.13
N ALA A 189 -7.98 -4.06 20.66
CA ALA A 189 -9.43 -4.02 20.49
C ALA A 189 -9.94 -4.74 19.23
N ALA A 190 -9.04 -5.16 18.33
CA ALA A 190 -9.44 -5.76 17.05
C ALA A 190 -8.70 -7.06 16.72
N GLY A 191 -8.03 -7.74 17.66
CA GLY A 191 -7.31 -9.00 17.35
C GLY A 191 -6.09 -8.88 16.40
N ILE A 192 -5.84 -7.69 15.84
CA ILE A 192 -4.71 -7.40 14.96
C ILE A 192 -3.42 -7.49 15.75
N ALA A 193 -2.58 -8.47 15.42
CA ALA A 193 -1.29 -8.66 16.05
C ALA A 193 -0.23 -7.80 15.34
N ILE A 194 0.66 -7.15 16.10
CA ILE A 194 1.83 -6.45 15.57
C ILE A 194 3.08 -7.19 16.05
N GLU A 195 3.93 -7.62 15.12
CA GLU A 195 5.22 -8.22 15.45
C GLU A 195 6.37 -7.39 14.86
N ARG A 196 7.19 -6.81 15.74
CA ARG A 196 8.35 -6.01 15.35
C ARG A 196 9.63 -6.84 15.39
N GLY A 197 10.38 -6.81 14.29
CA GLY A 197 11.70 -7.41 14.21
C GLY A 197 12.73 -6.67 15.08
N ARG A 198 13.62 -7.41 15.75
CA ARG A 198 14.75 -6.81 16.47
C ARG A 198 15.66 -6.05 15.50
N PRO A 199 16.17 -4.85 15.82
CA PRO A 199 17.14 -4.14 14.99
C PRO A 199 18.41 -4.98 14.74
N ARG A 200 18.90 -4.99 13.49
CA ARG A 200 20.09 -5.71 13.02
C ARG A 200 20.86 -4.75 12.12
N PRO A 201 21.70 -3.85 12.67
CA PRO A 201 22.24 -2.70 11.94
C PRO A 201 23.00 -3.08 10.66
N PHE A 202 23.67 -4.24 10.64
CA PHE A 202 24.33 -4.73 9.43
C PHE A 202 23.34 -5.14 8.33
N ILE A 203 22.33 -5.97 8.66
CA ILE A 203 21.34 -6.45 7.69
C ILE A 203 20.47 -5.28 7.23
N ASP A 204 20.02 -4.45 8.18
CA ASP A 204 19.20 -3.26 7.91
C ASP A 204 19.98 -2.24 7.07
N GLY A 205 21.29 -2.08 7.29
CA GLY A 205 22.14 -1.18 6.49
C GLY A 205 22.35 -1.68 5.06
N VAL A 206 22.49 -2.99 4.87
CA VAL A 206 22.51 -3.60 3.53
C VAL A 206 21.15 -3.41 2.85
N GLY A 207 20.05 -3.68 3.56
CA GLY A 207 18.70 -3.47 3.07
C GLY A 207 18.45 -2.04 2.63
N TRP A 208 18.84 -1.08 3.46
CA TRP A 208 18.73 0.35 3.15
C TRP A 208 19.45 0.72 1.84
N THR A 209 20.64 0.15 1.63
CA THR A 209 21.46 0.36 0.42
C THR A 209 20.81 -0.28 -0.80
N LEU A 210 20.31 -1.50 -0.67
CA LEU A 210 19.58 -2.20 -1.74
C LEU A 210 18.27 -1.52 -2.09
N GLY A 211 17.65 -0.79 -1.14
CA GLY A 211 16.45 0.03 -1.35
C GLY A 211 16.70 1.40 -1.99
N ILE A 212 17.94 1.77 -2.35
CA ILE A 212 18.22 3.04 -3.06
C ILE A 212 17.40 3.20 -4.34
N PRO A 213 17.24 2.18 -5.21
CA PRO A 213 16.40 2.29 -6.40
C PRO A 213 14.96 2.65 -6.07
N ALA A 214 14.35 2.03 -5.04
CA ALA A 214 12.99 2.37 -4.61
C ALA A 214 12.90 3.83 -4.13
N LYS A 215 13.87 4.28 -3.33
CA LYS A 215 13.96 5.69 -2.88
C LYS A 215 14.02 6.68 -4.05
N LEU A 216 14.74 6.33 -5.11
CA LEU A 216 14.81 7.14 -6.33
C LEU A 216 13.50 7.10 -7.13
N VAL A 217 12.90 5.91 -7.29
CA VAL A 217 11.63 5.73 -8.01
C VAL A 217 10.49 6.46 -7.31
N PHE A 218 10.43 6.44 -5.98
CA PHE A 218 9.39 7.12 -5.19
C PHE A 218 9.73 8.56 -4.81
N TRP A 219 10.96 9.03 -5.09
CA TRP A 219 11.45 10.32 -4.58
C TRP A 219 11.29 10.51 -3.06
N ASP A 220 11.26 9.40 -2.32
CA ASP A 220 11.06 9.39 -0.87
C ASP A 220 12.12 8.54 -0.19
N ARG A 221 12.88 9.15 0.72
CA ARG A 221 13.97 8.48 1.44
C ARG A 221 13.45 7.48 2.48
N ARG A 222 12.16 7.56 2.85
CA ARG A 222 11.49 6.66 3.79
C ARG A 222 11.16 5.31 3.15
N ALA A 223 11.14 5.21 1.82
CA ALA A 223 10.96 3.95 1.11
C ALA A 223 12.09 2.97 1.44
N ASP A 224 11.75 1.74 1.85
CA ASP A 224 12.70 0.69 2.21
C ASP A 224 13.79 1.19 3.18
N ASN A 225 13.41 1.98 4.19
CA ASN A 225 14.34 2.49 5.18
C ASN A 225 14.58 1.50 6.34
N HIS A 226 13.76 0.45 6.45
CA HIS A 226 13.76 -0.57 7.51
C HIS A 226 13.56 -0.01 8.93
N ALA A 227 13.09 1.24 9.03
CA ALA A 227 12.87 1.97 10.26
C ALA A 227 11.46 2.57 10.23
N VAL A 228 10.46 1.69 10.35
CA VAL A 228 9.05 2.06 10.37
C VAL A 228 8.68 2.67 11.72
N SER A 229 8.08 3.86 11.67
CA SER A 229 7.63 4.61 12.85
C SER A 229 6.37 3.97 13.47
N PRO A 230 6.15 4.14 14.79
CA PRO A 230 4.90 3.78 15.43
C PRO A 230 3.67 4.42 14.77
N GLU A 231 3.81 5.63 14.24
CA GLU A 231 2.75 6.36 13.53
C GLU A 231 2.30 5.59 12.27
N THR A 232 3.25 5.19 11.42
CA THR A 232 2.96 4.37 10.22
C THR A 232 2.29 3.03 10.59
N GLU A 233 2.75 2.38 11.67
CA GLU A 233 2.13 1.15 12.18
C GLU A 233 0.70 1.39 12.65
N SER A 234 0.48 2.45 13.43
CA SER A 234 -0.83 2.78 13.98
C SER A 234 -1.85 3.07 12.90
N GLN A 235 -1.49 3.79 11.83
CA GLN A 235 -2.41 4.07 10.72
C GLN A 235 -2.83 2.81 9.97
N ALA A 236 -1.90 1.86 9.76
CA ALA A 236 -2.25 0.58 9.15
C ALA A 236 -3.20 -0.24 10.03
N VAL A 237 -2.97 -0.27 11.34
CA VAL A 237 -3.84 -0.97 12.30
C VAL A 237 -5.19 -0.30 12.42
N GLU A 238 -5.25 1.03 12.47
CA GLU A 238 -6.49 1.80 12.51
C GLU A 238 -7.33 1.56 11.26
N PHE A 239 -6.72 1.57 10.08
CA PHE A 239 -7.40 1.22 8.83
C PHE A 239 -7.98 -0.19 8.88
N LEU A 240 -7.19 -1.19 9.31
CA LEU A 240 -7.67 -2.57 9.41
C LEU A 240 -8.83 -2.69 10.39
N ALA A 241 -8.73 -2.04 11.56
CA ALA A 241 -9.77 -2.03 12.58
C ALA A 241 -11.05 -1.33 12.09
N SER A 242 -10.94 -0.19 11.38
CA SER A 242 -12.10 0.53 10.83
C SER A 242 -12.84 -0.30 9.77
N HIS A 243 -12.17 -1.27 9.15
CA HIS A 243 -12.72 -2.19 8.15
C HIS A 243 -13.02 -3.59 8.72
N GLN A 244 -12.96 -3.79 10.05
CA GLN A 244 -13.23 -5.07 10.73
C GLN A 244 -12.33 -6.22 10.25
N VAL A 245 -11.06 -5.90 9.94
CA VAL A 245 -10.06 -6.86 9.50
C VAL A 245 -9.17 -7.25 10.69
N ASP A 246 -9.69 -8.17 11.49
CA ASP A 246 -9.25 -8.38 12.87
C ASP A 246 -8.17 -9.47 13.06
N ASP A 247 -7.84 -10.25 12.04
CA ASP A 247 -6.95 -11.43 12.17
C ASP A 247 -5.64 -11.32 11.39
N VAL A 248 -5.37 -10.13 10.85
CA VAL A 248 -4.15 -9.81 10.11
C VAL A 248 -2.99 -9.63 11.08
N LEU A 249 -1.84 -10.20 10.72
CA LEU A 249 -0.58 -9.96 11.40
C LEU A 249 0.19 -8.85 10.70
N VAL A 250 0.45 -7.74 11.38
CA VAL A 250 1.31 -6.65 10.88
C VAL A 250 2.75 -6.91 11.32
N ARG A 251 3.59 -7.34 10.39
CA ARG A 251 5.02 -7.60 10.60
C ARG A 251 5.85 -6.40 10.22
N VAL A 252 6.62 -5.89 11.17
CA VAL A 252 7.39 -4.65 10.99
C VAL A 252 8.88 -4.96 11.04
N ASN A 253 9.56 -4.80 9.91
CA ASN A 253 10.98 -5.13 9.72
C ASN A 253 11.40 -6.51 10.28
N GLN A 254 10.49 -7.48 10.22
CA GLN A 254 10.70 -8.83 10.76
C GLN A 254 10.97 -9.84 9.65
N TYR A 255 11.87 -10.77 9.95
CA TYR A 255 12.13 -11.95 9.12
C TYR A 255 11.87 -13.22 9.94
N ASP A 256 10.74 -13.88 9.68
CA ASP A 256 10.27 -15.08 10.36
C ASP A 256 9.68 -16.09 9.37
N PRO A 257 10.52 -16.77 8.57
CA PRO A 257 10.05 -17.73 7.57
C PRO A 257 9.27 -18.89 8.21
N LEU A 258 9.69 -19.38 9.38
CA LEU A 258 9.01 -20.50 10.04
C LEU A 258 7.59 -20.10 10.52
N GLY A 259 7.42 -18.89 11.04
CA GLY A 259 6.09 -18.37 11.37
C GLY A 259 5.20 -18.20 10.15
N GLU A 260 5.75 -17.73 9.02
CA GLU A 260 4.99 -17.63 7.76
C GLU A 260 4.55 -18.99 7.22
N TRP A 261 5.42 -20.01 7.24
CA TRP A 261 5.03 -21.38 6.88
C TRP A 261 3.97 -21.96 7.82
N ARG A 262 4.05 -21.63 9.11
CA ARG A 262 3.03 -22.02 10.11
C ARG A 262 1.69 -21.35 9.80
N ARG A 263 1.68 -20.03 9.60
CA ARG A 263 0.47 -19.26 9.24
C ARG A 263 -0.12 -19.72 7.92
N LEU A 264 0.71 -20.07 6.93
CA LEU A 264 0.25 -20.65 5.67
C LEU A 264 -0.58 -21.91 5.91
N ARG A 265 -0.18 -22.76 6.85
CA ARG A 265 -0.93 -23.99 7.17
C ARG A 265 -2.20 -23.71 7.99
N GLU A 266 -2.18 -22.68 8.82
CA GLU A 266 -3.27 -22.31 9.75
C GLU A 266 -4.32 -21.38 9.13
N ASN A 267 -4.02 -20.74 7.99
CA ASN A 267 -4.94 -19.84 7.31
C ASN A 267 -6.03 -20.61 6.56
N ASP A 268 -7.14 -20.90 7.26
CA ASP A 268 -8.28 -21.62 6.72
C ASP A 268 -9.24 -20.74 5.88
N ALA A 269 -8.97 -19.43 5.76
CA ALA A 269 -9.69 -18.56 4.82
C ALA A 269 -9.39 -18.91 3.34
N HIS A 270 -8.31 -19.66 3.10
CA HIS A 270 -7.94 -20.14 1.78
C HIS A 270 -8.09 -21.65 1.63
N ALA A 271 -8.69 -22.08 0.53
CA ALA A 271 -8.84 -23.50 0.25
C ALA A 271 -7.47 -24.17 0.09
N ALA A 272 -7.34 -25.40 0.62
CA ALA A 272 -6.08 -26.12 0.70
C ALA A 272 -5.29 -26.20 -0.63
N PRO A 273 -5.91 -26.42 -1.81
CA PRO A 273 -5.17 -26.46 -3.07
C PRO A 273 -4.43 -25.14 -3.38
N TRP A 274 -5.08 -23.99 -3.20
CA TRP A 274 -4.47 -22.67 -3.46
C TRP A 274 -3.40 -22.33 -2.45
N ARG A 275 -3.68 -22.64 -1.18
CA ARG A 275 -2.77 -22.44 -0.06
C ARG A 275 -1.45 -23.19 -0.25
N TYR A 276 -1.53 -24.48 -0.59
CA TYR A 276 -0.33 -25.31 -0.73
C TYR A 276 0.36 -25.23 -2.10
N THR A 277 -0.25 -24.58 -3.10
CA THR A 277 0.38 -24.31 -4.40
C THR A 277 0.90 -22.87 -4.47
N VAL A 278 0.02 -21.92 -4.78
CA VAL A 278 0.35 -20.49 -4.92
C VAL A 278 0.87 -19.95 -3.59
N GLY A 279 0.21 -20.24 -2.47
CA GLY A 279 0.65 -19.79 -1.16
C GLY A 279 2.04 -20.30 -0.75
N SER A 280 2.36 -21.56 -1.08
CA SER A 280 3.72 -22.10 -0.89
C SER A 280 4.76 -21.39 -1.75
N LEU A 281 4.43 -21.00 -2.98
CA LEU A 281 5.36 -20.25 -3.85
C LEU A 281 5.65 -18.85 -3.29
N TYR A 282 4.61 -18.13 -2.83
CA TYR A 282 4.77 -16.83 -2.17
C TYR A 282 5.61 -16.95 -0.89
N THR A 283 5.29 -17.92 -0.04
CA THR A 283 6.00 -18.16 1.23
C THR A 283 7.45 -18.60 1.00
N LEU A 284 7.70 -19.39 -0.05
CA LEU A 284 9.05 -19.75 -0.48
C LEU A 284 9.81 -18.51 -1.00
N GLY A 285 9.16 -17.65 -1.78
CA GLY A 285 9.72 -16.37 -2.22
C GLY A 285 10.21 -15.54 -1.05
N TYR A 286 9.35 -15.34 -0.04
CA TYR A 286 9.73 -14.68 1.22
C TYR A 286 10.91 -15.37 1.93
N THR A 287 10.92 -16.71 1.96
CA THR A 287 12.00 -17.49 2.61
C THR A 287 13.35 -17.37 1.88
N LEU A 288 13.34 -17.20 0.55
CA LEU A 288 14.56 -17.12 -0.26
C LEU A 288 15.06 -15.70 -0.43
N ALA A 289 14.16 -14.72 -0.44
CA ALA A 289 14.45 -13.30 -0.57
C ALA A 289 13.93 -12.57 0.69
N PRO A 290 14.75 -12.46 1.75
CA PRO A 290 14.33 -11.82 2.98
C PRO A 290 13.93 -10.37 2.68
N GLY A 291 12.68 -10.00 2.96
CA GLY A 291 12.21 -8.61 2.79
C GLY A 291 13.05 -7.60 3.59
N ARG A 292 13.73 -8.07 4.65
CA ARG A 292 14.71 -7.28 5.40
C ARG A 292 15.95 -6.85 4.60
N LEU A 293 16.26 -7.54 3.50
CA LEU A 293 17.36 -7.18 2.59
C LEU A 293 16.86 -6.50 1.32
N PHE A 294 15.71 -6.90 0.80
CA PHE A 294 15.21 -6.39 -0.48
C PHE A 294 14.16 -5.29 -0.33
N GLY A 295 13.67 -5.04 0.88
CA GLY A 295 12.59 -4.11 1.16
C GLY A 295 11.26 -4.59 0.57
N GLY A 296 10.42 -3.62 0.25
CA GLY A 296 9.12 -3.77 -0.38
C GLY A 296 8.03 -4.06 0.63
N ASP A 297 7.13 -3.11 0.83
CA ASP A 297 5.91 -3.35 1.60
C ASP A 297 4.92 -4.17 0.76
N TRP A 298 4.34 -5.19 1.37
CA TRP A 298 3.39 -6.07 0.70
C TRP A 298 2.48 -6.80 1.70
N TYR A 299 1.29 -7.19 1.24
CA TYR A 299 0.41 -8.10 1.95
C TYR A 299 0.46 -9.51 1.35
N ASN A 300 0.61 -10.53 2.21
CA ASN A 300 0.51 -11.93 1.84
C ASN A 300 -0.89 -12.48 2.16
N PRO A 301 -1.76 -12.68 1.16
CA PRO A 301 -3.10 -13.20 1.40
C PRO A 301 -3.09 -14.62 1.98
N PHE A 302 -2.10 -15.45 1.62
CA PHE A 302 -2.08 -16.86 2.02
C PHE A 302 -1.60 -17.08 3.45
N THR A 303 -0.88 -16.14 4.04
CA THR A 303 -0.49 -16.18 5.46
C THR A 303 -1.22 -15.13 6.30
N ASN A 304 -2.07 -14.31 5.67
CA ASN A 304 -2.78 -13.19 6.29
C ASN A 304 -1.82 -12.25 7.05
N SER A 305 -0.71 -11.87 6.40
CA SER A 305 0.37 -11.08 6.99
C SER A 305 0.66 -9.83 6.14
N VAL A 306 0.64 -8.65 6.76
CA VAL A 306 1.14 -7.40 6.16
C VAL A 306 2.60 -7.22 6.55
N HIS A 307 3.48 -6.99 5.58
CA HIS A 307 4.91 -6.76 5.79
C HIS A 307 5.25 -5.29 5.53
N LEU A 308 5.78 -4.62 6.55
CA LEU A 308 6.18 -3.21 6.51
C LEU A 308 7.71 -3.06 6.68
N TYR A 309 8.33 -2.39 5.73
CA TYR A 309 9.74 -2.04 5.63
C TYR A 309 9.97 -0.55 5.27
N SER A 310 8.96 0.16 4.75
CA SER A 310 9.00 1.60 4.54
C SER A 310 8.27 2.36 5.63
N ASP A 311 8.78 3.54 5.97
CA ASP A 311 8.11 4.47 6.87
C ASP A 311 7.23 5.46 6.09
N ILE A 312 6.29 4.93 5.32
CA ILE A 312 5.37 5.73 4.50
C ILE A 312 3.94 5.29 4.78
N PRO A 313 3.14 6.08 5.52
CA PRO A 313 1.79 5.70 5.92
C PRO A 313 0.90 5.30 4.75
N ALA A 314 0.93 6.05 3.64
CA ALA A 314 0.14 5.74 2.46
C ALA A 314 0.42 4.34 1.88
N VAL A 315 1.67 3.88 1.90
CA VAL A 315 2.03 2.53 1.41
C VAL A 315 1.55 1.46 2.39
N ALA A 316 1.66 1.70 3.70
CA ALA A 316 1.14 0.79 4.72
C ALA A 316 -0.39 0.66 4.61
N LEU A 317 -1.10 1.77 4.39
CA LEU A 317 -2.54 1.78 4.12
C LEU A 317 -2.90 1.01 2.85
N GLU A 318 -2.12 1.10 1.76
CA GLU A 318 -2.35 0.33 0.53
C GLU A 318 -2.27 -1.18 0.77
N GLN A 319 -1.35 -1.65 1.63
CA GLN A 319 -1.26 -3.07 2.00
C GLN A 319 -2.40 -3.50 2.93
N ALA A 320 -2.83 -2.63 3.85
CA ALA A 320 -4.00 -2.85 4.69
C ALA A 320 -5.30 -2.91 3.86
N ALA A 321 -5.45 -2.02 2.88
CA ALA A 321 -6.54 -2.03 1.91
C ALA A 321 -6.54 -3.31 1.08
N TYR A 322 -5.37 -3.83 0.71
CA TYR A 322 -5.30 -5.14 0.05
C TYR A 322 -5.83 -6.26 0.95
N ALA A 323 -5.48 -6.25 2.23
CA ALA A 323 -5.97 -7.23 3.19
C ALA A 323 -7.50 -7.18 3.31
N HIS A 324 -8.07 -5.98 3.47
CA HIS A 324 -9.52 -5.75 3.45
C HIS A 324 -10.17 -6.28 2.16
N GLU A 325 -9.62 -5.95 0.99
CA GLU A 325 -10.20 -6.34 -0.28
C GLU A 325 -10.20 -7.87 -0.47
N VAL A 326 -9.13 -8.57 -0.11
CA VAL A 326 -9.08 -10.05 -0.20
C VAL A 326 -10.09 -10.69 0.76
N ARG A 327 -10.17 -10.17 1.99
CA ARG A 327 -11.02 -10.68 3.07
C ARG A 327 -12.51 -10.50 2.80
N SER A 328 -12.88 -9.44 2.09
CA SER A 328 -14.27 -9.16 1.73
C SER A 328 -14.79 -9.98 0.55
N ARG A 329 -13.95 -10.80 -0.11
CA ARG A 329 -14.38 -11.63 -1.24
C ARG A 329 -15.00 -12.95 -0.78
N GLU A 330 -16.01 -13.40 -1.52
CA GLU A 330 -16.59 -14.74 -1.36
C GLU A 330 -15.60 -15.87 -1.68
N THR A 331 -14.66 -15.61 -2.61
CA THR A 331 -13.61 -16.57 -3.00
C THR A 331 -12.20 -15.95 -2.84
N PRO A 332 -11.72 -15.74 -1.59
CA PRO A 332 -10.44 -15.08 -1.33
C PRO A 332 -9.26 -15.75 -2.03
N SER A 333 -9.32 -17.08 -2.18
CA SER A 333 -8.26 -17.86 -2.85
C SER A 333 -8.15 -17.56 -4.34
N VAL A 334 -9.28 -17.55 -5.06
CA VAL A 334 -9.28 -17.26 -6.50
C VAL A 334 -8.87 -15.81 -6.72
N TYR A 335 -9.41 -14.90 -5.89
CA TYR A 335 -9.08 -13.48 -5.94
C TYR A 335 -7.59 -13.22 -5.73
N ALA A 336 -7.01 -13.76 -4.66
CA ALA A 336 -5.59 -13.62 -4.34
C ALA A 336 -4.69 -14.25 -5.40
N SER A 337 -5.05 -15.42 -5.95
CA SER A 337 -4.26 -16.06 -7.00
C SER A 337 -4.34 -15.32 -8.34
N ALA A 338 -5.51 -14.75 -8.68
CA ALA A 338 -5.68 -13.96 -9.89
C ALA A 338 -4.87 -12.65 -9.85
N HIS A 339 -4.59 -12.11 -8.66
CA HIS A 339 -3.72 -10.94 -8.48
C HIS A 339 -2.30 -11.16 -9.01
N ALA A 340 -1.80 -12.40 -9.00
CA ALA A 340 -0.48 -12.75 -9.54
C ALA A 340 -0.41 -12.74 -11.09
N LEU A 341 -1.56 -12.64 -11.78
CA LEU A 341 -1.60 -12.58 -13.22
C LEU A 341 -1.37 -11.14 -13.70
N PRO A 342 -0.52 -10.93 -14.73
CA PRO A 342 -0.34 -9.61 -15.33
C PRO A 342 -1.68 -8.99 -15.74
N PHE A 343 -1.80 -7.66 -15.64
CA PHE A 343 -3.00 -6.86 -15.93
C PHE A 343 -4.20 -7.06 -14.99
N VAL A 344 -4.47 -8.28 -14.53
CA VAL A 344 -5.52 -8.51 -13.52
C VAL A 344 -5.10 -7.85 -12.20
N GLY A 345 -3.82 -7.97 -11.83
CA GLY A 345 -3.23 -7.26 -10.71
C GLY A 345 -3.47 -5.74 -10.74
N LEU A 346 -3.38 -5.10 -11.92
CA LEU A 346 -3.57 -3.65 -12.07
C LEU A 346 -5.00 -3.18 -11.76
N LEU A 347 -6.01 -3.99 -12.08
CA LEU A 347 -7.40 -3.66 -11.75
C LEU A 347 -7.62 -3.68 -10.24
N HIS A 348 -7.04 -4.67 -9.57
CA HIS A 348 -7.08 -4.77 -8.11
C HIS A 348 -6.27 -3.63 -7.48
N GLU A 349 -5.12 -3.27 -8.08
CA GLU A 349 -4.32 -2.14 -7.63
C GLU A 349 -5.12 -0.83 -7.61
N SER A 350 -5.81 -0.51 -8.71
CA SER A 350 -6.65 0.69 -8.77
C SER A 350 -7.71 0.70 -7.67
N ARG A 351 -8.30 -0.44 -7.32
CA ARG A 351 -9.36 -0.52 -6.29
C ARG A 351 -8.82 -0.30 -4.90
N LYS A 352 -7.73 -0.99 -4.53
CA LYS A 352 -7.08 -0.81 -3.23
C LYS A 352 -6.75 0.66 -2.93
N ARG A 353 -6.36 1.40 -3.97
CA ARG A 353 -6.00 2.81 -3.83
C ARG A 353 -7.20 3.73 -3.77
N ASP A 354 -8.28 3.38 -4.47
CA ASP A 354 -9.57 4.06 -4.30
C ASP A 354 -10.01 3.94 -2.81
N ASP A 355 -9.87 2.76 -2.19
CA ASP A 355 -10.15 2.56 -0.74
C ASP A 355 -9.22 3.41 0.14
N VAL A 356 -7.91 3.47 -0.15
CA VAL A 356 -6.98 4.32 0.61
C VAL A 356 -7.35 5.79 0.47
N TYR A 357 -7.66 6.26 -0.75
CA TYR A 357 -8.06 7.64 -1.00
C TYR A 357 -9.34 8.01 -0.26
N GLU A 358 -10.33 7.14 -0.30
CA GLU A 358 -11.57 7.32 0.46
C GLU A 358 -11.29 7.41 1.97
N TYR A 359 -10.45 6.51 2.50
CA TYR A 359 -10.08 6.52 3.91
C TYR A 359 -9.35 7.81 4.32
N VAL A 360 -8.31 8.23 3.59
CA VAL A 360 -7.56 9.45 3.93
C VAL A 360 -8.37 10.70 3.66
N ASP A 361 -9.34 10.68 2.75
CA ASP A 361 -10.25 11.80 2.53
C ASP A 361 -11.25 11.97 3.68
N ALA A 362 -11.68 10.87 4.28
CA ALA A 362 -12.60 10.88 5.41
C ALA A 362 -11.91 11.16 6.75
N ASN A 363 -10.68 10.67 6.94
CA ASN A 363 -10.03 10.65 8.26
C ASN A 363 -8.71 11.44 8.32
N GLY A 364 -8.08 11.71 7.19
CA GLY A 364 -6.76 12.34 7.11
C GLY A 364 -6.80 13.86 7.01
N ASP A 365 -5.72 14.49 7.46
CA ASP A 365 -5.51 15.92 7.23
C ASP A 365 -5.15 16.24 5.76
N ILE A 366 -4.92 17.51 5.45
CA ILE A 366 -4.55 17.93 4.08
C ILE A 366 -3.23 17.29 3.64
N ASP A 367 -2.29 17.06 4.55
CA ASP A 367 -0.96 16.57 4.24
C ASP A 367 -0.97 15.06 3.98
N ALA A 368 -1.68 14.27 4.79
CA ALA A 368 -1.93 12.84 4.55
C ALA A 368 -2.63 12.62 3.21
N ARG A 369 -3.66 13.43 2.91
CA ARG A 369 -4.35 13.38 1.63
C ARG A 369 -3.41 13.66 0.47
N LYS A 370 -2.54 14.67 0.56
CA LYS A 370 -1.56 14.99 -0.48
C LYS A 370 -0.46 13.94 -0.60
N GLU A 371 0.02 13.41 0.52
CA GLU A 371 1.02 12.35 0.60
C GLU A 371 0.52 11.10 -0.13
N ALA A 372 -0.71 10.67 0.16
CA ALA A 372 -1.31 9.51 -0.49
C ALA A 372 -1.25 9.62 -2.02
N ARG A 373 -1.61 10.77 -2.60
CA ARG A 373 -1.57 10.96 -4.06
C ARG A 373 -0.15 11.06 -4.59
N ARG A 374 0.77 11.70 -3.87
CA ARG A 374 2.18 11.84 -4.30
C ARG A 374 2.95 10.54 -4.23
N VAL A 375 2.65 9.66 -3.28
CA VAL A 375 3.36 8.41 -3.07
C VAL A 375 2.74 7.29 -3.90
N LEU A 376 1.42 7.17 -3.83
CA LEU A 376 0.75 6.07 -4.49
C LEU A 376 0.84 6.26 -6.01
N GLU A 377 0.54 7.41 -6.61
CA GLU A 377 0.51 7.55 -8.09
C GLU A 377 1.80 7.09 -8.80
N PRO A 378 3.01 7.45 -8.34
CA PRO A 378 4.26 6.87 -8.82
C PRO A 378 4.31 5.35 -8.74
N ARG A 379 3.79 4.76 -7.66
CA ARG A 379 3.77 3.30 -7.47
C ARG A 379 2.91 2.60 -8.51
N LEU A 380 1.68 3.05 -8.71
CA LEU A 380 0.81 2.50 -9.76
C LEU A 380 1.44 2.69 -11.13
N GLY A 381 2.05 3.85 -11.38
CA GLY A 381 2.83 4.09 -12.59
C GLY A 381 3.95 3.07 -12.78
N ALA A 382 4.73 2.81 -11.73
CA ALA A 382 5.81 1.83 -11.74
C ALA A 382 5.31 0.41 -12.01
N GLU A 383 4.19 0.03 -11.41
CA GLU A 383 3.57 -1.29 -11.57
C GLU A 383 3.01 -1.48 -12.99
N ILE A 384 2.28 -0.49 -13.52
CA ILE A 384 1.82 -0.50 -14.93
C ILE A 384 3.03 -0.61 -15.88
N GLY A 385 4.07 0.17 -15.62
CA GLY A 385 5.30 0.13 -16.42
C GLY A 385 6.00 -1.23 -16.33
N GLY A 386 6.05 -1.83 -15.15
CA GLY A 386 6.60 -3.17 -14.92
C GLY A 386 5.83 -4.25 -15.70
N ASP A 387 4.50 -4.22 -15.65
CA ASP A 387 3.63 -5.16 -16.37
C ASP A 387 3.80 -5.05 -17.89
N ILE A 388 3.87 -3.84 -18.44
CA ILE A 388 4.20 -3.61 -19.86
C ILE A 388 5.59 -4.17 -20.18
N GLY A 389 6.53 -3.95 -19.26
CA GLY A 389 7.89 -4.44 -19.32
C GLY A 389 8.07 -5.95 -19.31
N ALA A 390 7.07 -6.70 -18.84
CA ALA A 390 7.08 -8.15 -18.88
C ALA A 390 6.85 -8.70 -20.31
N ILE A 391 6.26 -7.90 -21.20
CA ILE A 391 5.92 -8.28 -22.58
C ILE A 391 6.83 -7.59 -23.59
N VAL A 392 7.29 -6.38 -23.27
CA VAL A 392 8.18 -5.59 -24.13
C VAL A 392 9.60 -5.61 -23.55
N PRO A 393 10.64 -5.94 -24.34
CA PRO A 393 12.02 -5.87 -23.87
C PRO A 393 12.36 -4.53 -23.20
N GLY A 394 13.10 -4.60 -22.09
CA GLY A 394 13.52 -3.41 -21.33
C GLY A 394 12.68 -3.08 -20.09
N GLY A 395 12.03 -4.06 -19.46
CA GLY A 395 11.03 -3.85 -18.40
C GLY A 395 11.38 -2.88 -17.27
N GLY A 396 12.62 -2.88 -16.78
CA GLY A 396 13.05 -1.90 -15.76
C GLY A 396 12.92 -0.44 -16.21
N LEU A 397 13.17 -0.15 -17.49
CA LEU A 397 13.01 1.20 -18.04
C LEU A 397 11.54 1.61 -18.11
N TRP A 398 10.64 0.67 -18.40
CA TRP A 398 9.21 0.92 -18.44
C TRP A 398 8.65 1.22 -17.06
N ALA A 399 9.08 0.49 -16.02
CA ALA A 399 8.72 0.79 -14.63
C ALA A 399 9.17 2.20 -14.21
N VAL A 400 10.40 2.60 -14.53
CA VAL A 400 10.89 3.96 -14.24
C VAL A 400 10.09 5.02 -15.00
N GLY A 401 9.83 4.82 -16.29
CA GLY A 401 9.02 5.75 -17.08
C GLY A 401 7.58 5.88 -16.57
N GLY A 402 6.98 4.76 -16.17
CA GLY A 402 5.67 4.74 -15.53
C GLY A 402 5.66 5.48 -14.19
N ALA A 403 6.68 5.28 -13.35
CA ALA A 403 6.82 6.01 -12.09
C ALA A 403 6.93 7.52 -12.29
N MET A 404 7.70 7.98 -13.30
CA MET A 404 7.80 9.40 -13.64
C MET A 404 6.45 10.00 -14.04
N PHE A 405 5.65 9.27 -14.84
CA PHE A 405 4.30 9.69 -15.18
C PHE A 405 3.38 9.72 -13.93
N GLY A 406 3.52 8.75 -13.05
CA GLY A 406 2.84 8.72 -11.75
C GLY A 406 3.19 9.91 -10.87
N HIS A 407 4.46 10.32 -10.80
CA HIS A 407 4.89 11.53 -10.09
C HIS A 407 4.21 12.79 -10.61
N PHE A 408 4.13 12.92 -11.93
CA PHE A 408 3.44 14.05 -12.56
C PHE A 408 1.95 14.09 -12.18
N THR A 409 1.25 12.98 -12.38
CA THR A 409 -0.19 12.89 -12.10
C THR A 409 -0.51 13.02 -10.60
N GLY A 410 0.29 12.40 -9.73
CA GLY A 410 0.20 12.54 -8.28
C GLY A 410 0.46 13.96 -7.81
N GLY A 411 1.43 14.66 -8.40
CA GLY A 411 1.70 16.06 -8.14
C GLY A 411 0.51 16.97 -8.50
N VAL A 412 -0.08 16.78 -9.68
CA VAL A 412 -1.28 17.52 -10.12
C VAL A 412 -2.47 17.25 -9.19
N ARG A 413 -2.73 15.99 -8.85
CA ARG A 413 -3.84 15.62 -7.93
C ARG A 413 -3.63 16.18 -6.53
N ALA A 414 -2.41 16.11 -6.00
CA ALA A 414 -2.08 16.68 -4.70
C ALA A 414 -2.22 18.22 -4.67
N GLN A 415 -1.90 18.92 -5.77
CA GLN A 415 -2.11 20.36 -5.87
C GLN A 415 -3.59 20.74 -5.96
N ALA A 416 -4.43 19.88 -6.54
CA ALA A 416 -5.87 20.11 -6.63
C ALA A 416 -6.58 20.04 -5.27
N ILE A 417 -5.98 19.36 -4.28
CA ILE A 417 -6.45 19.33 -2.89
C ILE A 417 -6.14 20.70 -2.26
N LYS A 418 -7.12 21.60 -2.36
CA LYS A 418 -7.12 22.88 -1.65
C LYS A 418 -7.38 22.63 -0.19
N GLY A 419 -6.67 23.33 0.69
CA GLY A 419 -7.13 23.43 2.06
C GLY A 419 -8.47 24.14 2.04
N GLU A 420 -9.50 23.52 2.61
CA GLU A 420 -10.57 24.36 3.15
C GLU A 420 -9.88 25.28 4.17
N PRO A 421 -10.14 26.61 4.11
CA PRO A 421 -9.61 27.49 5.14
C PRO A 421 -10.11 26.95 6.49
N ASP A 422 -9.17 26.72 7.42
CA ASP A 422 -9.50 26.30 8.79
C ASP A 422 -10.66 27.16 9.30
N LYS A 423 -11.80 26.51 9.58
CA LYS A 423 -13.03 27.19 10.00
C LYS A 423 -12.95 27.64 11.45
#